data_AF-D7ME12-F1
#
_entry.id   AF-D7ME12-F1
#
_cell.length_a   1.000
_cell.length_b   1.000
_cell.length_c   1.000
_cell.angle_alpha   90.00
_cell.angle_beta   90.00
_cell.angle_gamma   90.00
#
_symmetry.space_group_name_H-M   'P 1'
#
loop_
_entity.id
_entity.type
_entity.pdbx_description
1 polymer ?
#
loop_
_entity_poly.entity_id
_entity_poly.type
_entity_poly.pdbx_seq_one_letter_code
_entity_poly.pdbx_strand_id
1 'polypeptide(L)'
;MAKKVEIYGGFGEEFDDGVYDSVRKVCVGVEEKSCFKMLKFKTNKATYQVLGAETEGYEYVGTSFVLGETDHKIVGFHGNSLYGGLVQIGVYVSPINNA
;
A
#
# COMPACT_ATOMS: atom_id res chain seq x y z
N MET A 1 -9.71 -5.57 -18.89
CA MET A 1 -10.80 -5.03 -18.06
C MET A 1 -10.73 -5.69 -16.70
N ALA A 2 -10.77 -4.91 -15.62
CA ALA A 2 -10.83 -5.45 -14.26
C ALA A 2 -12.29 -5.52 -13.79
N LYS A 3 -12.65 -6.59 -13.08
CA LYS A 3 -13.96 -6.79 -12.47
C LYS A 3 -13.80 -6.76 -10.97
N LYS A 4 -14.45 -5.80 -10.29
CA LYS A 4 -14.57 -5.80 -8.82
C LYS A 4 -15.49 -6.96 -8.42
N VAL A 5 -15.05 -7.79 -7.48
CA VAL A 5 -15.81 -8.93 -6.94
C VAL A 5 -16.24 -8.56 -5.53
N GLU A 6 -17.33 -9.14 -5.04
CA GLU A 6 -17.82 -8.92 -3.68
C GLU A 6 -16.78 -9.30 -2.63
N ILE A 7 -16.75 -8.53 -1.54
CA ILE A 7 -15.86 -8.76 -0.40
C ILE A 7 -16.49 -9.77 0.57
N TYR A 8 -15.68 -10.71 1.06
CA TYR A 8 -16.06 -11.72 2.07
C TYR A 8 -15.12 -11.59 3.28
N GLY A 9 -15.63 -11.38 4.49
CA GLY A 9 -14.78 -11.13 5.68
C GLY A 9 -15.53 -10.61 6.93
N GLY A 10 -14.78 -10.19 7.95
CA GLY A 10 -15.28 -9.67 9.24
C GLY A 10 -15.43 -8.13 9.30
N PHE A 11 -15.73 -7.58 10.49
CA PHE A 11 -15.95 -6.15 10.70
C PHE A 11 -14.66 -5.32 10.52
N GLY A 12 -14.77 -4.21 9.78
CA GLY A 12 -13.71 -3.23 9.52
C GLY A 12 -14.22 -2.09 8.63
N GLU A 13 -13.36 -1.13 8.32
CA GLU A 13 -13.67 -0.08 7.34
C GLU A 13 -13.36 -0.59 5.92
N GLU A 14 -14.32 -0.45 5.01
CA GLU A 14 -14.11 -0.76 3.59
C GLU A 14 -13.14 0.26 2.99
N PHE A 15 -12.10 -0.23 2.31
CA PHE A 15 -11.25 0.61 1.46
C PHE A 15 -11.31 0.09 0.02
N ASP A 16 -11.36 1.01 -0.93
CA ASP A 16 -11.17 0.74 -2.36
C ASP A 16 -10.43 1.93 -2.95
N ASP A 17 -9.13 1.77 -3.18
CA ASP A 17 -8.34 2.80 -3.85
C ASP A 17 -8.49 2.72 -5.37
N GLY A 18 -9.19 1.73 -5.94
CA GLY A 18 -9.46 1.61 -7.37
C GLY A 18 -8.51 0.67 -8.13
N VAL A 19 -8.70 0.58 -9.45
CA VAL A 19 -7.87 -0.26 -10.33
C VAL A 19 -6.87 0.62 -11.09
N TYR A 20 -5.59 0.27 -11.01
CA TYR A 20 -4.50 1.00 -11.64
C TYR A 20 -3.67 0.11 -12.58
N ASP A 21 -3.28 0.64 -13.73
CA ASP A 21 -2.34 -0.02 -14.65
C ASP A 21 -0.91 -0.08 -14.08
N SER A 22 -0.61 0.82 -13.12
CA SER A 22 0.69 0.91 -12.46
C SER A 22 0.62 1.64 -11.11
N VAL A 23 1.18 1.02 -10.07
CA VAL A 23 1.50 1.66 -8.78
C VAL A 23 3.01 1.91 -8.72
N ARG A 24 3.46 3.08 -8.26
CA ARG A 24 4.87 3.50 -8.25
C ARG A 24 5.55 3.38 -6.89
N LYS A 25 4.79 3.55 -5.79
CA LYS A 25 5.35 3.54 -4.43
C LYS A 25 4.30 3.03 -3.45
N VAL A 26 4.73 2.27 -2.46
CA VAL A 26 3.94 2.02 -1.25
C VAL A 26 4.74 2.46 -0.04
N CYS A 27 4.14 3.29 0.82
CA CYS A 27 4.68 3.59 2.15
C CYS A 27 3.86 2.87 3.19
N VAL A 28 4.50 2.17 4.11
CA VAL A 28 3.83 1.51 5.23
C VAL A 28 4.48 1.91 6.54
N GLY A 29 3.67 2.21 7.55
CA GLY A 29 4.12 2.62 8.89
C GLY A 29 3.72 1.60 9.93
N VAL A 30 4.63 1.20 10.81
CA VAL A 30 4.40 0.22 11.90
C VAL A 30 4.70 0.84 13.26
N GLU A 31 3.93 0.47 14.29
CA GLU A 31 4.21 0.77 15.70
C GLU A 31 4.66 -0.53 16.41
N GLU A 32 5.37 -0.44 17.55
CA GLU A 32 6.05 -1.56 18.25
C GLU A 32 5.15 -2.77 18.60
N LYS A 33 3.81 -2.63 18.47
CA LYS A 33 2.82 -3.70 18.64
C LYS A 33 2.05 -3.97 17.33
N SER A 34 2.79 -4.42 16.32
CA SER A 34 2.39 -5.42 15.31
C SER A 34 1.30 -5.07 14.29
N CYS A 35 0.83 -3.83 14.20
CA CYS A 35 -0.09 -3.43 13.13
C CYS A 35 0.47 -2.26 12.32
N PHE A 36 0.29 -2.35 11.01
CA PHE A 36 0.52 -1.19 10.16
C PHE A 36 -0.52 -0.12 10.48
N LYS A 37 -0.06 1.10 10.70
CA LYS A 37 -0.84 2.29 11.04
C LYS A 37 -0.83 3.33 9.94
N MET A 38 0.02 3.16 8.93
CA MET A 38 0.07 4.00 7.75
C MET A 38 0.16 3.13 6.50
N LEU A 39 -0.59 3.47 5.45
CA LEU A 39 -0.48 2.90 4.11
C LEU A 39 -0.74 4.01 3.08
N LYS A 40 0.23 4.26 2.21
CA LYS A 40 0.15 5.30 1.15
C LYS A 40 0.62 4.74 -0.18
N PHE A 41 -0.18 4.88 -1.22
CA PHE A 41 0.17 4.51 -2.58
C PHE A 41 0.52 5.76 -3.39
N LYS A 42 1.68 5.77 -4.07
CA LYS A 42 1.96 6.74 -5.13
C LYS A 42 1.77 6.03 -6.46
N THR A 43 0.98 6.61 -7.36
CA THR A 43 0.78 6.11 -8.72
C THR A 43 1.34 7.11 -9.73
N ASN A 44 1.17 6.83 -11.02
CA ASN A 44 1.45 7.80 -12.08
C ASN A 44 0.42 8.94 -12.18
N LYS A 45 -0.73 8.81 -11.49
CA LYS A 45 -1.81 9.80 -11.54
C LYS A 45 -1.86 10.66 -10.27
N ALA A 46 -1.79 10.02 -9.11
CA ALA A 46 -1.90 10.70 -7.83
C ALA A 46 -1.25 9.90 -6.69
N THR A 47 -1.23 10.50 -5.51
CA THR A 47 -0.86 9.83 -4.26
C THR A 47 -2.13 9.63 -3.43
N TYR A 48 -2.32 8.42 -2.92
CA TYR A 48 -3.49 7.98 -2.18
C TYR A 48 -3.06 7.53 -0.79
N GLN A 49 -3.60 8.17 0.24
CA GLN A 49 -3.46 7.72 1.62
C GLN A 49 -4.62 6.76 1.93
N VAL A 50 -4.31 5.52 2.30
CA VAL A 50 -5.30 4.48 2.62
C VAL A 50 -5.43 4.26 4.12
N LEU A 51 -4.34 4.40 4.87
CA LEU A 51 -4.33 4.26 6.32
C LEU A 51 -3.40 5.30 6.94
N GLY A 52 -3.74 5.84 8.11
CA GLY A 52 -2.93 6.86 8.82
C GLY A 52 -3.16 8.28 8.28
N ALA A 53 -3.17 9.27 9.18
CA ALA A 53 -3.36 10.67 8.84
C ALA A 53 -1.99 11.40 8.76
N GLU A 54 -1.68 11.97 7.61
CA GLU A 54 -0.66 13.01 7.47
C GLU A 54 -1.38 14.29 7.04
N THR A 55 -1.76 15.13 8.00
CA THR A 55 -2.32 16.47 7.77
C THR A 55 -1.32 17.50 8.30
N GLU A 56 -1.44 18.77 7.89
CA GLU A 56 -0.61 19.82 8.50
C GLU A 56 -0.71 19.76 10.04
N GLY A 57 0.43 19.57 10.70
CA GLY A 57 0.52 19.42 12.17
C GLY A 57 0.36 18.00 12.71
N TYR A 58 0.10 17.00 11.87
CA TYR A 58 0.08 15.58 12.24
C TYR A 58 1.02 14.79 11.32
N GLU A 59 2.17 14.39 11.86
CA GLU A 59 3.14 13.53 11.19
C GLU A 59 3.07 12.13 11.81
N TYR A 60 3.16 11.09 10.98
CA TYR A 60 3.23 9.73 11.47
C TYR A 60 4.53 9.54 12.26
N VAL A 61 4.42 9.33 13.58
CA VAL A 61 5.56 9.06 14.46
C VAL A 61 5.75 7.54 14.55
N GLY A 62 6.54 6.98 13.64
CA GLY A 62 6.92 5.57 13.65
C GLY A 62 7.89 5.23 12.53
N THR A 63 8.37 3.99 12.47
CA THR A 63 9.24 3.56 11.39
C THR A 63 8.44 3.47 10.09
N SER A 64 8.87 4.22 9.07
CA SER A 64 8.33 4.16 7.72
C SER A 64 9.40 3.67 6.74
N PHE A 65 8.95 2.97 5.71
CA PHE A 65 9.81 2.56 4.60
C PHE A 65 9.06 2.66 3.27
N VAL A 66 9.85 2.66 2.21
CA VAL A 66 9.39 2.83 0.84
C VAL A 66 9.70 1.56 0.04
N LEU A 67 8.69 1.03 -0.63
CA LEU A 67 8.85 -0.06 -1.59
C LEU A 67 8.57 0.43 -3.01
N GLY A 68 9.51 0.16 -3.92
CA GLY A 68 9.44 0.54 -5.33
C GLY A 68 10.84 0.60 -5.95
N GLU A 69 10.90 0.56 -7.28
CA GLU A 69 12.14 0.66 -8.05
C GLU A 69 11.96 1.75 -9.13
N THR A 70 13.01 2.54 -9.37
CA THR A 70 13.02 3.58 -10.41
C THR A 70 12.71 2.96 -11.77
N ASP A 71 11.90 3.63 -12.58
CA ASP A 71 11.47 3.18 -13.92
C ASP A 71 10.70 1.84 -13.94
N HIS A 72 10.20 1.39 -12.78
CA HIS A 72 9.35 0.21 -12.67
C HIS A 72 7.96 0.54 -12.12
N LYS A 73 6.99 -0.32 -12.47
CA LYS A 73 5.67 -0.38 -11.86
C LYS A 73 5.57 -1.59 -10.94
N ILE A 74 4.90 -1.41 -9.81
CA ILE A 74 4.50 -2.50 -8.93
C ILE A 74 3.34 -3.24 -9.60
N VAL A 75 3.48 -4.56 -9.69
CA VAL A 75 2.51 -5.47 -10.34
C VAL A 75 1.98 -6.55 -9.39
N GLY A 76 2.46 -6.58 -8.16
CA GLY A 76 2.00 -7.52 -7.14
C GLY A 76 2.68 -7.28 -5.80
N PHE A 77 2.20 -7.99 -4.78
CA PHE A 77 2.66 -7.92 -3.41
C PHE A 77 2.96 -9.32 -2.88
N HIS A 78 3.93 -9.43 -1.97
CA HIS A 78 4.17 -10.65 -1.19
C HIS A 78 4.53 -10.28 0.25
N GLY A 79 4.51 -11.23 1.17
CA GLY A 79 4.80 -10.91 2.57
C GLY A 79 4.46 -12.03 3.55
N ASN A 80 4.62 -11.73 4.83
CA ASN A 80 4.26 -12.62 5.94
C ASN A 80 3.28 -11.89 6.87
N SER A 81 2.27 -12.62 7.32
CA SER A 81 1.31 -12.17 8.33
C SER A 81 1.36 -13.06 9.57
N LEU A 82 1.13 -12.48 10.74
CA LEU A 82 1.05 -13.19 12.02
C LEU A 82 -0.11 -12.60 12.84
N TYR A 83 -0.96 -13.46 13.42
CA TYR A 83 -2.10 -13.07 14.25
C TYR A 83 -3.02 -11.99 13.62
N GLY A 84 -3.25 -12.06 12.31
CA GLY A 84 -4.09 -11.08 11.59
C GLY A 84 -3.43 -9.73 11.33
N GLY A 85 -2.18 -9.52 11.77
CA GLY A 85 -1.34 -8.38 11.39
C GLY A 85 -0.38 -8.74 10.26
N LEU A 86 -0.16 -7.81 9.33
CA LEU A 86 0.92 -7.94 8.35
C LEU A 86 2.24 -7.61 9.08
N VAL A 87 3.26 -8.47 8.93
CA VAL A 87 4.57 -8.35 9.61
C VAL A 87 5.66 -7.94 8.63
N GLN A 88 5.61 -8.51 7.42
CA GLN A 88 6.55 -8.22 6.35
C GLN A 88 5.77 -8.02 5.06
N ILE A 89 6.22 -7.07 4.23
CA ILE A 89 5.65 -6.79 2.92
C ILE A 89 6.79 -6.51 1.94
N GLY A 90 6.65 -7.06 0.74
CA GLY A 90 7.49 -6.83 -0.43
C GLY A 90 6.63 -6.62 -1.67
N VAL A 91 7.26 -6.15 -2.74
CA VAL A 91 6.59 -5.82 -4.00
C VAL A 91 7.25 -6.57 -5.15
N TYR A 92 6.42 -7.05 -6.08
CA TYR A 92 6.88 -7.44 -7.41
C TYR A 92 6.86 -6.22 -8.31
N VAL A 93 7.95 -6.00 -9.04
CA VAL A 93 8.11 -4.87 -9.96
C VAL A 93 8.34 -5.35 -11.39
N SER A 94 7.94 -4.54 -12.36
CA SER A 94 8.17 -4.74 -13.79
C SER A 94 8.58 -3.41 -14.43
N PRO A 95 9.49 -3.39 -15.43
CA PRO A 95 9.81 -2.18 -16.15
C PRO A 95 8.56 -1.48 -16.70
N ILE A 96 8.56 -0.15 -16.69
CA ILE A 96 7.55 0.65 -17.35
C ILE A 96 7.89 0.65 -18.85
N ASN A 97 7.27 -0.26 -19.60
CA ASN A 97 7.36 -0.26 -21.05
C ASN A 97 6.47 0.88 -21.60
N ASN A 98 7.09 1.94 -22.10
CA ASN A 98 6.43 2.99 -22.88
C ASN A 98 6.19 2.43 -24.31
N ALA A 99 5.18 1.58 -24.47
CA ALA A 99 4.68 1.18 -25.78
C ALA A 99 3.56 2.12 -26.22
#